data_AF-A0A351SNZ5-F1
#
_entry.id   AF-A0A351SNZ5-F1
#
_cell.length_a   1.000
_cell.length_b   1.000
_cell.length_c   1.000
_cell.angle_alpha   90.00
_cell.angle_beta   90.00
_cell.angle_gamma   90.00
#
_symmetry.space_group_name_H-M   'P 1'
#
loop_
_entity.id
_entity.type
_entity.pdbx_description
1 polymer ?
#
loop_
_entity_poly.entity_id
_entity_poly.type
_entity_poly.pdbx_seq_one_letter_code
_entity_poly.pdbx_strand_id
1 'polypeptide(L)'
;MILEKKKTLTNRELYKLNGYFRAANYLSVGQLYLLDNPLLKKPLTIDDVKVNVVGHWGTVPGQNFIITHLNRVIKKNNLDMILVVGPGHGGNAAVANCYLEGT
;
A
#
# COMPACT_ATOMS: atom_id res chain seq x y z
N MET A 1 -36.76 6.38 18.79
CA MET A 1 -35.90 6.28 17.58
C MET A 1 -34.55 5.74 18.02
N ILE A 2 -34.36 4.43 18.00
CA ILE A 2 -33.08 3.80 18.36
C ILE A 2 -32.16 4.03 17.17
N LEU A 3 -31.13 4.85 17.34
CA LEU A 3 -30.05 4.97 16.36
C LEU A 3 -29.42 3.59 16.21
N GLU A 4 -29.66 2.93 15.07
CA GLU A 4 -28.89 1.77 14.66
C GLU A 4 -27.42 2.16 14.75
N LYS A 5 -26.67 1.51 15.66
CA LYS A 5 -25.22 1.70 15.71
C LYS A 5 -24.69 1.33 14.33
N LYS A 6 -24.20 2.32 13.56
CA LYS A 6 -23.45 2.08 12.32
C LYS A 6 -22.44 0.99 12.63
N LYS A 7 -22.52 -0.13 11.89
CA LYS A 7 -21.67 -1.29 12.08
C LYS A 7 -20.24 -0.90 11.72
N THR A 8 -19.48 -0.47 12.73
CA THR A 8 -18.06 -0.10 12.61
C THR A 8 -17.23 -1.34 12.27
N LEU A 9 -16.06 -1.11 11.67
CA LEU A 9 -15.09 -2.15 11.43
C LEU A 9 -14.75 -2.93 12.69
N THR A 10 -14.69 -4.25 12.57
CA THR A 10 -14.15 -5.11 13.62
C THR A 10 -12.65 -4.86 13.79
N ASN A 11 -12.11 -5.13 14.98
CA ASN A 11 -10.67 -5.06 15.23
C ASN A 11 -9.86 -5.95 14.28
N ARG A 12 -10.41 -7.10 13.89
CA ARG A 12 -9.78 -8.02 12.92
C ARG A 12 -9.69 -7.39 11.53
N GLU A 13 -10.74 -6.73 11.06
CA GLU A 13 -10.70 -6.01 9.78
C GLU A 13 -9.69 -4.87 9.83
N LEU A 14 -9.70 -4.05 10.89
CA LEU A 14 -8.73 -2.97 11.06
C LEU A 14 -7.28 -3.50 11.04
N TYR A 15 -7.01 -4.59 11.75
CA TYR A 15 -5.70 -5.23 11.76
C TYR A 15 -5.25 -5.66 10.36
N LYS A 16 -6.15 -6.29 9.58
CA LYS A 16 -5.85 -6.72 8.20
C LYS A 16 -5.61 -5.54 7.25
N LEU A 17 -6.44 -4.50 7.33
CA LEU A 17 -6.28 -3.28 6.52
C LEU A 17 -4.95 -2.59 6.83
N ASN A 18 -4.64 -2.43 8.11
CA ASN A 18 -3.37 -1.83 8.53
C ASN A 18 -2.18 -2.69 8.10
N GLY A 19 -2.29 -4.02 8.17
CA GLY A 19 -1.26 -4.95 7.70
C GLY A 19 -0.99 -4.79 6.21
N TYR A 20 -2.04 -4.77 5.39
CA TYR A 20 -1.93 -4.54 3.94
C TYR A 20 -1.34 -3.16 3.63
N PHE A 21 -1.85 -2.10 4.27
CA PHE A 21 -1.35 -0.74 4.08
C PHE A 21 0.15 -0.62 4.39
N ARG A 22 0.60 -1.22 5.50
CA ARG A 22 2.01 -1.26 5.88
C ARG A 22 2.85 -2.06 4.89
N ALA A 23 2.36 -3.20 4.41
CA ALA A 23 3.04 -4.00 3.41
C ALA A 23 3.22 -3.23 2.10
N ALA A 24 2.17 -2.56 1.61
CA ALA A 24 2.22 -1.74 0.40
C ALA A 24 3.24 -0.59 0.56
N ASN A 25 3.21 0.14 1.68
CA ASN A 25 4.19 1.18 1.96
C ASN A 25 5.62 0.66 2.03
N TYR A 26 5.84 -0.49 2.67
CA TYR A 26 7.15 -1.10 2.79
C TYR A 26 7.72 -1.48 1.42
N LEU A 27 6.91 -2.10 0.56
CA LEU A 27 7.29 -2.40 -0.81
C LEU A 27 7.57 -1.13 -1.62
N SER A 28 6.76 -0.07 -1.46
CA SER A 28 7.01 1.19 -2.15
C SER A 28 8.32 1.87 -1.73
N VAL A 29 8.69 1.79 -0.43
CA VAL A 29 9.99 2.24 0.08
C VAL A 29 11.11 1.38 -0.50
N GLY A 30 10.95 0.06 -0.50
CA GLY A 30 11.92 -0.87 -1.10
C GLY A 30 12.19 -0.54 -2.57
N GLN A 31 11.14 -0.30 -3.35
CA GLN A 31 11.25 0.12 -4.75
C GLN A 31 12.04 1.43 -4.91
N LEU A 32 11.87 2.39 -3.98
CA LEU A 32 12.51 3.70 -4.07
C LEU A 32 13.99 3.65 -3.66
N TYR A 33 14.31 2.92 -2.59
CA TYR A 33 15.62 3.01 -1.94
C TYR A 33 16.50 1.77 -2.09
N LEU A 34 15.96 0.56 -2.16
CA LEU A 34 16.74 -0.66 -2.04
C LEU A 34 17.14 -1.25 -3.40
N LEU A 35 18.38 -1.73 -3.48
CA LEU A 35 18.90 -2.59 -4.55
C LEU A 35 18.74 -4.07 -4.20
N ASP A 36 18.98 -4.43 -2.94
CA ASP A 36 18.94 -5.79 -2.40
C ASP A 36 18.51 -5.78 -0.92
N ASN A 37 18.50 -6.96 -0.27
CA ASN A 37 18.12 -7.16 1.11
C ASN A 37 16.71 -6.61 1.44
N PRO A 38 15.68 -6.86 0.59
CA PRO A 38 14.39 -6.19 0.70
C PRO A 38 13.61 -6.55 1.96
N LEU A 39 14.03 -7.56 2.72
CA LEU A 39 13.41 -7.99 3.98
C LEU A 39 14.34 -7.81 5.19
N LEU A 40 15.49 -7.14 5.01
CA LEU A 40 16.48 -6.90 6.07
C LEU A 40 16.91 -8.19 6.80
N LYS A 41 17.17 -9.27 6.04
CA LYS A 41 17.61 -10.56 6.60
C LYS A 41 19.02 -10.50 7.18
N LYS A 42 19.80 -9.50 6.76
CA LYS A 42 21.09 -9.07 7.31
C LYS A 42 20.98 -7.57 7.69
N PRO A 43 21.82 -7.05 8.61
CA PRO A 43 21.87 -5.61 8.89
C PRO A 43 22.02 -4.79 7.60
N LEU A 44 21.27 -3.68 7.49
CA LEU A 44 21.28 -2.83 6.31
C LEU A 44 22.64 -2.14 6.15
N THR A 45 23.25 -2.26 4.98
CA THR A 45 24.48 -1.54 4.62
C THR A 45 24.22 -0.57 3.46
N ILE A 46 25.17 0.34 3.20
CA ILE A 46 25.06 1.27 2.06
C ILE A 46 25.00 0.53 0.72
N ASP A 47 25.61 -0.66 0.63
CA ASP A 47 25.60 -1.48 -0.58
C ASP A 47 24.21 -2.03 -0.93
N ASP A 48 23.31 -2.14 0.05
CA ASP A 48 21.92 -2.54 -0.16
C ASP A 48 21.06 -1.37 -0.70
N VAL A 49 21.57 -0.14 -0.71
CA VAL A 49 20.84 1.09 -1.08
C VAL A 49 21.24 1.58 -2.47
N LYS A 50 20.28 2.01 -3.28
CA LYS A 50 20.52 2.60 -4.61
C LYS A 50 21.45 3.81 -4.51
N VAL A 51 22.49 3.81 -5.34
CA VAL A 51 23.42 4.96 -5.49
C VAL A 51 22.67 6.23 -5.90
N ASN A 52 21.72 6.09 -6.83
CA ASN A 52 20.85 7.17 -7.28
C ASN A 52 19.40 6.85 -6.92
N VAL A 53 18.84 7.59 -5.97
CA VAL A 53 17.43 7.48 -5.60
C VAL A 53 16.59 8.33 -6.54
N VAL A 54 15.77 7.68 -7.37
CA VAL A 54 14.88 8.34 -8.33
C VAL A 54 13.46 7.83 -8.12
N GLY A 55 12.51 8.75 -7.97
CA GLY A 55 11.10 8.47 -7.75
C GLY A 55 10.47 9.47 -6.79
N HIS A 56 9.22 9.22 -6.40
CA HIS A 56 8.47 10.10 -5.51
C HIS A 56 7.91 9.34 -4.33
N TRP A 57 8.02 9.93 -3.14
CA TRP A 57 7.41 9.39 -1.93
C TRP A 57 6.14 10.12 -1.53
N GLY A 58 6.09 11.46 -1.64
CA GLY A 58 5.08 12.28 -0.96
C GLY A 58 3.62 11.86 -1.17
N THR A 59 3.24 11.44 -2.38
CA THR A 59 1.87 11.00 -2.69
C THR A 59 1.62 9.51 -2.40
N VAL A 60 2.66 8.69 -2.33
CA VAL A 60 2.58 7.22 -2.35
C VAL A 60 1.84 6.66 -1.13
N PRO A 61 2.11 7.06 0.12
CA PRO A 61 1.34 6.58 1.27
C PRO A 61 -0.15 6.92 1.18
N GLY A 62 -0.48 8.11 0.67
CA GLY A 62 -1.87 8.52 0.47
C GLY A 62 -2.58 7.61 -0.53
N GLN A 63 -1.92 7.31 -1.65
CA GLN A 63 -2.43 6.38 -2.66
C GLN A 63 -2.59 4.96 -2.11
N ASN A 64 -1.57 4.43 -1.41
CA ASN A 64 -1.64 3.10 -0.78
C ASN A 64 -2.78 3.00 0.24
N PHE A 65 -3.02 4.07 1.01
CA PHE A 65 -4.14 4.14 1.94
C PHE A 65 -5.48 4.06 1.20
N ILE A 66 -5.66 4.88 0.16
CA ILE A 66 -6.88 4.89 -0.65
C ILE A 66 -7.11 3.52 -1.28
N ILE A 67 -6.10 2.92 -1.94
CA ILE A 67 -6.20 1.60 -2.58
C ILE A 67 -6.56 0.52 -1.55
N THR A 68 -5.93 0.52 -0.36
CA THR A 68 -6.27 -0.42 0.72
C THR A 68 -7.77 -0.36 1.06
N HIS A 69 -8.32 0.84 1.18
CA HIS A 69 -9.73 1.04 1.52
C HIS A 69 -10.67 0.76 0.34
N LEU A 70 -10.27 1.06 -0.90
CA LEU A 70 -11.03 0.70 -2.11
C LEU A 70 -11.09 -0.81 -2.30
N ASN A 71 -9.98 -1.52 -2.14
CA ASN A 71 -9.91 -2.99 -2.19
C ASN A 71 -10.86 -3.64 -1.17
N ARG A 72 -11.00 -3.05 0.01
CA ARG A 72 -12.01 -3.48 0.97
C ARG A 72 -13.42 -3.28 0.45
N VAL A 73 -13.73 -2.11 -0.10
CA VAL A 73 -15.07 -1.78 -0.59
C VAL A 73 -15.44 -2.66 -1.79
N ILE A 74 -14.50 -2.91 -2.71
CA ILE A 74 -14.62 -3.86 -3.83
C ILE A 74 -14.99 -5.25 -3.30
N LYS A 75 -14.18 -5.81 -2.37
CA LYS A 75 -14.43 -7.15 -1.82
C LYS A 75 -15.72 -7.25 -1.02
N LYS A 76 -16.06 -6.22 -0.24
CA LYS A 76 -17.26 -6.23 0.60
C LYS A 76 -18.55 -6.21 -0.23
N ASN A 77 -18.55 -5.45 -1.32
CA ASN A 77 -19.75 -5.16 -2.09
C ASN A 77 -19.75 -5.82 -3.48
N ASN A 78 -18.73 -6.62 -3.82
CA ASN A 78 -18.55 -7.25 -5.13
C ASN A 78 -18.68 -6.25 -6.29
N LEU A 79 -17.84 -5.20 -6.28
CA LEU A 79 -17.90 -4.11 -7.26
C LEU A 79 -16.85 -4.28 -8.37
N ASP A 80 -17.26 -3.98 -9.60
CA ASP A 80 -16.33 -3.66 -10.68
C ASP A 80 -15.90 -2.19 -10.56
N MET A 81 -14.60 -1.94 -10.40
CA MET A 81 -14.08 -0.60 -10.16
C MET A 81 -12.80 -0.36 -10.95
N ILE A 82 -12.69 0.85 -11.51
CA ILE A 82 -11.45 1.37 -12.11
C ILE A 82 -10.97 2.54 -11.25
N LEU A 83 -9.70 2.51 -10.87
CA LEU A 83 -9.04 3.63 -10.18
C LEU A 83 -8.25 4.47 -11.19
N VAL A 84 -8.58 5.77 -11.29
CA VAL A 84 -7.80 6.75 -12.04
C VAL A 84 -6.93 7.54 -11.07
N VAL A 85 -5.61 7.39 -11.17
CA VAL A 85 -4.65 8.05 -10.29
C VAL A 85 -4.22 9.39 -10.88
N GLY A 86 -4.73 10.49 -10.33
CA GLY A 86 -4.30 11.85 -10.70
C GLY A 86 -2.80 12.11 -10.47
N PRO A 87 -2.28 11.94 -9.23
CA PRO A 87 -0.85 12.08 -8.95
C PRO A 87 -0.04 10.86 -9.43
N GLY A 88 0.01 10.63 -10.74
CA GLY A 88 0.62 9.44 -11.37
C GLY A 88 2.14 9.30 -11.18
N HIS A 89 2.82 10.36 -10.73
CA HIS A 89 4.25 10.31 -10.40
C HIS A 89 4.57 9.41 -9.19
N GLY A 90 3.55 8.99 -8.43
CA GLY A 90 3.63 8.00 -7.35
C GLY A 90 3.51 6.54 -7.81
N GLY A 91 4.03 6.18 -8.99
CA GLY A 91 3.84 4.86 -9.61
C GLY A 91 4.19 3.66 -8.72
N ASN A 92 5.09 3.84 -7.74
CA ASN A 92 5.46 2.82 -6.75
C ASN A 92 4.26 2.29 -5.93
N ALA A 93 3.21 3.11 -5.76
CA ALA A 93 1.97 2.69 -5.11
C ALA A 93 1.25 1.64 -5.97
N ALA A 94 1.06 1.90 -7.26
CA ALA A 94 0.40 0.98 -8.18
C ALA A 94 1.16 -0.36 -8.26
N VAL A 95 2.48 -0.29 -8.48
CA VAL A 95 3.33 -1.50 -8.57
C VAL A 95 3.28 -2.33 -7.27
N ALA A 96 3.34 -1.67 -6.10
CA ALA A 96 3.25 -2.38 -4.82
C ALA A 96 1.90 -3.10 -4.64
N ASN A 97 0.79 -2.47 -5.07
CA ASN A 97 -0.54 -3.05 -4.94
C ASN A 97 -0.76 -4.20 -5.93
N CYS A 98 -0.39 -4.06 -7.21
CA CYS A 98 -0.45 -5.17 -8.17
C CYS A 98 0.35 -6.39 -7.68
N TYR A 99 1.57 -6.16 -7.16
CA TYR A 99 2.38 -7.24 -6.58
C TYR A 99 1.70 -7.95 -5.41
N LEU A 100 1.07 -7.21 -4.50
CA LEU A 100 0.34 -7.79 -3.36
C LEU A 100 -0.97 -8.48 -3.77
N GLU A 101 -1.59 -8.04 -4.87
CA GLU A 101 -2.79 -8.63 -5.46
C GLU A 101 -2.47 -9.88 -6.30
N GLY A 102 -1.22 -10.02 -6.77
CA GLY A 102 -0.75 -11.13 -7.59
C GLY A 102 -1.05 -10.96 -9.08
N THR A 103 -1.10 -9.71 -9.57
CA THR A 103 -1.41 -9.34 -10.95
C THR A 103 -0.26 -8.65 -11.67
#